data_AF-A0A7C6NXF4-F1
#
_entry.id   AF-A0A7C6NXF4-F1
#
_cell.length_a   1.000
_cell.length_b   1.000
_cell.length_c   1.000
_cell.angle_alpha   90.00
_cell.angle_beta   90.00
_cell.angle_gamma   90.00
#
_symmetry.space_group_name_H-M   'P 1'
#
loop_
_entity.id
_entity.type
_entity.pdbx_description
1 polymer ?
#
loop_
_entity_poly.entity_id
_entity_poly.type
_entity_poly.pdbx_seq_one_letter_code
_entity_poly.pdbx_strand_id
1 'polypeptide(L)'
;MYPLVKMHRCYVVGILASTVVLLFGFFYFIKPITPDPNFLALQAQAKLAQTSSYRFQLSVRTVIDGQDRIVSTISGEFIHPNTYYLKGTSYDYELELYHINNRLIFLDPADKQWKTTPAAPSLVSEAVLFTTSPIADFMAAQDFQLLTLEHANTPGFYGIRTNLENITNPYWEIFFSDFYLESWVRIPSYQVERLMLFGSNPNNIGNDKDMLLIELTLSDHDQPIEIIAPTRLLN
;
A
#
# COMPACT_ATOMS: atom_id res chain seq x y z
N MET A 1 -71.27 -10.55 -16.01
CA MET A 1 -70.41 -9.40 -15.65
C MET A 1 -69.05 -9.92 -15.15
N TYR A 2 -68.22 -10.51 -16.03
CA TYR A 2 -66.93 -11.14 -15.69
C TYR A 2 -65.79 -11.07 -16.75
N PRO A 3 -65.97 -10.59 -18.01
CA PRO A 3 -64.88 -10.63 -19.01
C PRO A 3 -63.88 -9.46 -18.93
N LEU A 4 -64.30 -8.28 -18.43
CA LEU A 4 -63.45 -7.08 -18.38
C LEU A 4 -62.29 -7.20 -17.37
N VAL A 5 -62.51 -7.86 -16.23
CA VAL A 5 -61.49 -8.05 -15.19
C VAL A 5 -60.38 -9.00 -15.64
N LYS A 6 -60.72 -10.00 -16.47
CA LYS A 6 -59.76 -10.99 -16.98
C LYS A 6 -58.83 -10.37 -18.03
N MET A 7 -59.37 -9.49 -18.87
CA MET A 7 -58.60 -8.77 -19.89
C MET A 7 -57.59 -7.78 -19.27
N HIS A 8 -57.99 -7.03 -18.25
CA HIS A 8 -57.05 -6.15 -17.52
C HIS A 8 -55.92 -6.91 -16.82
N ARG A 9 -56.20 -8.10 -16.24
CA ARG A 9 -55.14 -8.92 -15.61
C ARG A 9 -54.09 -9.40 -16.60
N CYS A 10 -54.48 -9.78 -17.82
CA CYS A 10 -53.51 -10.21 -18.84
C CYS A 10 -52.60 -9.05 -19.31
N TYR A 11 -53.16 -7.84 -19.46
CA TYR A 11 -52.37 -6.65 -19.80
C TYR A 11 -51.38 -6.28 -18.70
N VAL A 12 -51.81 -6.31 -17.43
CA VAL A 12 -50.93 -6.00 -16.29
C VAL A 12 -49.79 -7.03 -16.19
N VAL A 13 -50.07 -8.32 -16.37
CA VAL A 13 -49.04 -9.37 -16.36
C VAL A 13 -48.05 -9.21 -17.52
N GLY A 14 -48.53 -8.86 -18.72
CA GLY A 14 -47.67 -8.60 -19.88
C GLY A 14 -46.72 -7.42 -19.67
N ILE A 15 -47.22 -6.32 -19.09
CA ILE A 15 -46.40 -5.14 -18.76
C ILE A 15 -45.37 -5.51 -17.69
N LEU A 16 -45.78 -6.21 -16.63
CA LEU A 16 -44.87 -6.58 -15.54
C LEU A 16 -43.75 -7.50 -16.03
N ALA A 17 -44.08 -8.48 -16.88
CA ALA A 17 -43.09 -9.37 -17.49
C ALA A 17 -42.13 -8.61 -18.40
N SER A 18 -42.63 -7.67 -19.21
CA SER A 18 -41.79 -6.81 -20.05
C SER A 18 -40.83 -5.95 -19.21
N THR A 19 -41.32 -5.35 -18.12
CA THR A 19 -40.48 -4.54 -17.22
C THR A 19 -39.40 -5.39 -16.54
N VAL A 20 -39.72 -6.61 -16.10
CA VAL A 20 -38.73 -7.52 -15.51
C VAL A 20 -37.67 -7.93 -16.54
N VAL A 21 -38.05 -8.22 -17.78
CA VAL A 21 -37.10 -8.54 -18.85
C VAL A 21 -36.22 -7.35 -19.20
N LEU A 22 -36.78 -6.13 -19.24
CA LEU A 22 -36.02 -4.90 -19.48
C LEU A 22 -35.07 -4.58 -18.32
N LEU A 23 -35.49 -4.73 -17.07
CA LEU A 23 -34.63 -4.56 -15.90
C LEU A 23 -33.54 -5.62 -15.88
N PHE A 24 -33.88 -6.89 -16.12
CA PHE A 24 -32.89 -7.97 -16.18
C PHE A 24 -31.90 -7.74 -17.32
N GLY A 25 -32.36 -7.34 -18.50
CA GLY A 25 -31.50 -6.94 -19.61
C GLY A 25 -30.60 -5.76 -19.24
N PHE A 26 -31.15 -4.72 -18.62
CA PHE A 26 -30.38 -3.56 -18.16
C PHE A 26 -29.28 -3.97 -17.17
N PHE A 27 -29.61 -4.77 -16.14
CA PHE A 27 -28.61 -5.26 -15.19
C PHE A 27 -27.63 -6.28 -15.78
N TYR A 28 -28.04 -7.07 -16.78
CA TYR A 28 -27.18 -8.06 -17.44
C TYR A 28 -26.21 -7.42 -18.45
N PHE A 29 -26.63 -6.33 -19.10
CA PHE A 29 -25.82 -5.61 -20.09
C PHE A 29 -24.97 -4.48 -19.50
N ILE A 30 -25.22 -4.04 -18.26
CA ILE A 30 -24.27 -3.23 -17.52
C ILE A 30 -23.12 -4.14 -17.10
N LYS A 31 -22.15 -4.31 -18.00
CA LYS A 31 -20.81 -4.71 -17.57
C LYS A 31 -20.32 -3.62 -16.61
N PRO A 32 -19.82 -3.97 -15.41
CA PRO A 32 -19.18 -2.98 -14.56
C PRO A 32 -18.08 -2.33 -15.38
N ILE A 33 -18.14 -1.00 -15.53
CA ILE A 33 -17.12 -0.23 -16.21
C ILE A 33 -15.84 -0.44 -15.39
N THR A 34 -14.94 -1.28 -15.87
CA THR A 34 -13.64 -1.48 -15.25
C THR A 34 -12.87 -0.17 -15.41
N PRO A 35 -12.50 0.50 -14.30
CA PRO A 35 -11.77 1.74 -14.38
C PRO A 35 -10.40 1.51 -15.03
N ASP A 36 -9.91 2.51 -15.76
CA ASP A 36 -8.56 2.49 -16.29
C ASP A 36 -7.55 2.46 -15.12
N PRO A 37 -6.72 1.40 -15.00
CA PRO A 37 -5.76 1.28 -13.91
C PRO A 37 -4.73 2.41 -13.88
N ASN A 38 -4.34 2.95 -15.04
CA ASN A 38 -3.38 4.05 -15.12
C ASN A 38 -4.00 5.36 -14.63
N PHE A 39 -5.29 5.58 -14.93
CA PHE A 39 -6.04 6.70 -14.36
C PHE A 39 -6.15 6.59 -12.83
N LEU A 40 -6.46 5.39 -12.31
CA LEU A 40 -6.50 5.15 -10.86
C LEU A 40 -5.15 5.44 -10.20
N ALA A 41 -4.07 4.93 -10.78
CA ALA A 41 -2.71 5.15 -10.29
C ALA A 41 -2.36 6.64 -10.25
N LEU A 42 -2.62 7.37 -11.34
CA LEU A 42 -2.33 8.80 -11.43
C LEU A 42 -3.06 9.61 -10.35
N GLN A 43 -4.36 9.32 -10.13
CA GLN A 43 -5.13 9.98 -9.07
C GLN A 43 -4.60 9.62 -7.68
N ALA A 44 -4.22 8.36 -7.47
CA ALA A 44 -3.69 7.88 -6.20
C ALA A 44 -2.31 8.46 -5.87
N GLN A 45 -1.41 8.53 -6.85
CA GLN A 45 -0.10 9.19 -6.74
C GLN A 45 -0.27 10.68 -6.43
N ALA A 46 -1.17 11.37 -7.14
CA ALA A 46 -1.47 12.78 -6.88
C ALA A 46 -2.04 13.00 -5.47
N LYS A 47 -2.97 12.13 -5.03
CA LYS A 47 -3.55 12.19 -3.69
C LYS A 47 -2.51 11.92 -2.60
N LEU A 48 -1.64 10.93 -2.79
CA LEU A 48 -0.57 10.61 -1.84
C LEU A 48 0.44 11.75 -1.72
N ALA A 49 0.85 12.36 -2.84
CA ALA A 49 1.75 13.52 -2.84
C ALA A 49 1.18 14.75 -2.11
N GLN A 50 -0.15 14.92 -2.13
CA GLN A 50 -0.86 16.01 -1.46
C GLN A 50 -1.31 15.67 -0.03
N THR A 51 -1.08 14.44 0.43
CA THR A 51 -1.51 14.01 1.76
C THR A 51 -0.68 14.73 2.81
N SER A 52 -1.36 15.44 3.71
CA SER A 52 -0.74 16.27 4.73
C SER A 52 -0.13 15.46 5.87
N SER A 53 -0.74 14.33 6.19
CA SER A 53 -0.31 13.41 7.26
C SER A 53 -0.87 12.02 7.04
N TYR A 54 -0.19 11.01 7.58
CA TYR A 54 -0.69 9.64 7.67
C TYR A 54 0.07 8.85 8.74
N ARG A 55 -0.55 7.77 9.22
CA ARG A 55 0.13 6.71 9.96
C ARG A 55 0.46 5.58 9.02
N PHE A 56 1.49 4.81 9.35
CA PHE A 56 1.86 3.65 8.54
C PHE A 56 2.38 2.49 9.38
N GLN A 57 2.25 1.30 8.82
CA GLN A 57 2.84 0.07 9.33
C GLN A 57 3.52 -0.68 8.19
N LEU A 58 4.76 -1.06 8.39
CA LEU A 58 5.61 -1.79 7.48
C LEU A 58 5.91 -3.17 8.07
N SER A 59 5.82 -4.20 7.24
CA SER A 59 6.35 -5.54 7.51
C SER A 59 7.23 -5.96 6.33
N VAL A 60 8.45 -6.40 6.61
CA VAL A 60 9.39 -6.94 5.63
C VAL A 60 9.65 -8.40 5.98
N ARG A 61 9.37 -9.29 5.03
CA ARG A 61 9.59 -10.73 5.16
C ARG A 61 10.40 -11.24 3.99
N THR A 62 11.34 -12.12 4.26
CA THR A 62 12.09 -12.83 3.23
C THR A 62 11.96 -14.34 3.42
N VAL A 63 12.03 -15.05 2.32
CA VAL A 63 12.32 -16.49 2.28
C VAL A 63 13.61 -16.61 1.51
N ILE A 64 14.68 -17.07 2.14
CA ILE A 64 15.99 -17.29 1.50
C ILE A 64 16.48 -18.67 1.92
N ASP A 65 16.86 -19.52 0.97
CA ASP A 65 17.28 -20.91 1.22
C ASP A 65 16.27 -21.69 2.11
N GLY A 66 14.98 -21.51 1.83
CA GLY A 66 13.87 -22.13 2.57
C GLY A 66 13.65 -21.59 3.98
N GLN A 67 14.45 -20.60 4.42
CA GLN A 67 14.30 -19.96 5.71
C GLN A 67 13.42 -18.72 5.61
N ASP A 68 12.28 -18.81 6.25
CA ASP A 68 11.35 -17.70 6.42
C ASP A 68 11.78 -16.79 7.58
N ARG A 69 11.99 -15.50 7.29
CA ARG A 69 12.41 -14.51 8.28
C ARG A 69 11.61 -13.22 8.14
N ILE A 70 11.15 -12.72 9.27
CA ILE A 70 10.72 -11.32 9.37
C ILE A 70 11.99 -10.49 9.52
N VAL A 71 12.28 -9.69 8.51
CA VAL A 71 13.43 -8.79 8.48
C VAL A 71 13.12 -7.51 9.23
N SER A 72 11.90 -7.00 9.15
CA SER A 72 11.57 -5.74 9.81
C SER A 72 10.08 -5.62 10.09
N THR A 73 9.74 -4.96 11.18
CA THR A 73 8.38 -4.52 11.49
C THR A 73 8.46 -3.13 12.06
N ILE A 74 7.93 -2.13 11.35
CA ILE A 74 8.06 -0.72 11.70
C ILE A 74 6.68 -0.08 11.64
N SER A 75 6.37 0.73 12.63
CA SER A 75 5.21 1.62 12.62
C SER A 75 5.68 3.06 12.70
N GLY A 76 4.88 3.97 12.19
CA GLY A 76 5.25 5.37 12.26
C GLY A 76 4.15 6.32 11.87
N GLU A 77 4.51 7.59 11.96
CA GLU A 77 3.67 8.71 11.61
C GLU A 77 4.46 9.65 10.71
N PHE A 78 3.80 10.20 9.71
CA PHE A 78 4.38 11.16 8.77
C PHE A 78 3.52 12.42 8.73
N ILE A 79 4.20 13.57 8.69
CA ILE A 79 3.64 14.89 8.47
C ILE A 79 4.46 15.55 7.36
N HIS A 80 3.76 15.99 6.32
CA HIS A 80 4.35 16.70 5.20
C HIS A 80 5.08 17.98 5.67
N PRO A 81 6.24 18.34 5.09
CA PRO A 81 6.93 17.67 3.98
C PRO A 81 7.90 16.56 4.39
N ASN A 82 8.41 16.58 5.63
CA ASN A 82 9.52 15.71 6.01
C ASN A 82 9.63 15.56 7.54
N THR A 83 8.51 15.55 8.26
CA THR A 83 8.49 15.31 9.69
C THR A 83 7.95 13.92 9.93
N TYR A 84 8.70 13.04 10.58
CA TYR A 84 8.24 11.67 10.81
C TYR A 84 8.76 11.08 12.12
N TYR A 85 8.01 10.10 12.62
CA TYR A 85 8.37 9.24 13.72
C TYR A 85 8.31 7.80 13.25
N LEU A 86 9.28 7.01 13.66
CA LEU A 86 9.41 5.61 13.30
C LEU A 86 9.78 4.81 14.55
N LYS A 87 9.11 3.68 14.76
CA LYS A 87 9.40 2.74 15.83
C LYS A 87 9.16 1.31 15.40
N GLY A 88 10.03 0.41 15.82
CA GLY A 88 9.84 -1.01 15.64
C GLY A 88 11.13 -1.80 15.73
N THR A 89 11.28 -2.76 14.83
CA THR A 89 12.43 -3.65 14.76
C THR A 89 12.93 -3.75 13.32
N SER A 90 14.24 -3.80 13.15
CA SER A 90 14.91 -4.14 11.90
C SER A 90 16.01 -5.12 12.23
N TYR A 91 15.94 -6.29 11.63
CA TYR A 91 16.65 -7.50 12.04
C TYR A 91 16.42 -7.74 13.56
N ASP A 92 17.51 -7.92 14.31
CA ASP A 92 17.45 -8.12 15.76
C ASP A 92 17.56 -6.80 16.56
N TYR A 93 17.46 -5.65 15.90
CA TYR A 93 17.64 -4.34 16.54
C TYR A 93 16.32 -3.61 16.70
N GLU A 94 16.07 -3.14 17.93
CA GLU A 94 15.04 -2.14 18.19
C GLU A 94 15.43 -0.80 17.58
N LEU A 95 14.48 -0.15 16.92
CA LEU A 95 14.64 1.20 16.40
C LEU A 95 13.53 2.11 16.93
N GLU A 96 13.92 3.30 17.34
CA GLU A 96 13.00 4.38 17.63
C GLU A 96 13.67 5.71 17.25
N LEU A 97 13.03 6.47 16.38
CA LEU A 97 13.61 7.68 15.83
C LEU A 97 12.55 8.71 15.42
N TYR A 98 12.98 9.96 15.41
CA TYR A 98 12.24 11.12 14.98
C TYR A 98 13.08 11.87 13.96
N HIS A 99 12.43 12.38 12.93
CA HIS A 99 12.99 13.38 12.05
C HIS A 99 12.12 14.64 12.15
N ILE A 100 12.67 15.69 12.77
CA ILE A 100 11.96 16.94 13.03
C ILE A 100 12.90 18.10 12.70
N ASN A 101 12.44 19.08 11.92
CA ASN A 101 13.23 20.26 11.54
C ASN A 101 14.62 19.90 10.97
N ASN A 102 14.66 18.88 10.10
CA ASN A 102 15.88 18.40 9.44
C ASN A 102 16.96 17.88 10.41
N ARG A 103 16.53 17.41 11.59
CA ARG A 103 17.38 16.73 12.57
C ARG A 103 16.84 15.33 12.80
N LEU A 104 17.73 14.35 12.71
CA LEU A 104 17.45 13.00 13.10
C LEU A 104 17.78 12.84 14.60
N ILE A 105 16.78 12.45 15.36
CA ILE A 105 16.87 12.10 16.77
C ILE A 105 16.58 10.61 16.86
N PHE A 106 17.46 9.81 17.45
CA PHE A 106 17.25 8.37 17.54
C PHE A 106 17.65 7.86 18.92
N LEU A 107 16.99 6.79 19.36
CA LEU A 107 17.37 6.06 20.55
C LEU A 107 18.52 5.14 20.19
N ASP A 108 19.71 5.40 20.72
CA ASP A 108 20.87 4.54 20.45
C ASP A 108 20.64 3.17 21.10
N PRO A 109 20.70 2.07 20.32
CA PRO A 109 20.45 0.73 20.86
C PRO A 109 21.51 0.27 21.87
N ALA A 110 22.73 0.83 21.83
CA ALA A 110 23.85 0.41 22.67
C ALA A 110 23.78 0.96 24.10
N ASP A 111 23.42 2.23 24.28
CA ASP A 111 23.37 2.90 25.60
C ASP A 111 21.97 3.38 26.00
N LYS A 112 20.96 3.16 25.14
CA LYS A 112 19.56 3.55 25.34
C LYS A 112 19.41 5.04 25.64
N GLN A 113 20.29 5.88 25.08
CA GLN A 113 20.19 7.34 25.16
C GLN A 113 19.68 7.93 23.85
N TRP A 114 18.93 9.02 23.95
CA TRP A 114 18.54 9.82 22.79
C TRP A 114 19.72 10.62 22.27
N LYS A 115 20.07 10.39 21.00
CA LYS A 115 21.16 11.07 20.31
C LYS A 115 20.63 11.84 19.12
N THR A 116 21.35 12.89 18.75
CA THR A 116 21.08 13.69 17.55
C THR A 116 22.27 13.62 16.61
N THR A 117 22.00 13.51 15.32
CA THR A 117 23.07 13.50 14.31
C THR A 117 22.58 14.16 13.02
N PRO A 118 23.45 14.90 12.31
CA PRO A 118 23.15 15.35 10.96
C PRO A 118 23.14 14.19 9.95
N ALA A 119 23.84 13.09 10.24
CA ALA A 119 23.90 11.90 9.39
C ALA A 119 23.52 10.65 10.19
N ALA A 120 22.45 10.00 9.75
CA ALA A 120 21.96 8.77 10.35
C ALA A 120 23.03 7.67 10.36
N PRO A 121 23.16 6.88 11.45
CA PRO A 121 23.88 5.61 11.40
C PRO A 121 23.31 4.72 10.29
N SER A 122 24.13 3.84 9.72
CA SER A 122 23.73 2.96 8.60
C SER A 122 22.43 2.21 8.86
N LEU A 123 22.27 1.63 10.05
CA LEU A 123 21.07 0.89 10.46
C LEU A 123 19.81 1.78 10.43
N VAL A 124 19.97 3.05 10.81
CA VAL A 124 18.87 4.01 10.81
C VAL A 124 18.53 4.42 9.37
N SER A 125 19.53 4.67 8.53
CA SER A 125 19.33 4.95 7.10
C SER A 125 18.60 3.81 6.39
N GLU A 126 18.97 2.57 6.69
CA GLU A 126 18.35 1.37 6.12
C GLU A 126 16.88 1.24 6.53
N ALA A 127 16.57 1.40 7.81
CA ALA A 127 15.18 1.37 8.30
C ALA A 127 14.30 2.45 7.64
N VAL A 128 14.83 3.68 7.48
CA VAL A 128 14.13 4.75 6.75
C VAL A 128 13.92 4.37 5.28
N LEU A 129 14.93 3.78 4.64
CA LEU A 129 14.83 3.32 3.25
C LEU A 129 13.78 2.21 3.07
N PHE A 130 13.67 1.28 4.03
CA PHE A 130 12.64 0.23 4.00
C PHE A 130 11.22 0.82 4.01
N THR A 131 11.00 1.88 4.79
CA THR A 131 9.68 2.53 4.87
C THR A 131 9.35 3.43 3.69
N THR A 132 10.36 4.00 3.03
CA THR A 132 10.17 5.00 1.97
C THR A 132 10.24 4.39 0.56
N SER A 133 10.95 3.28 0.36
CA SER A 133 11.13 2.67 -0.96
C SER A 133 9.82 2.20 -1.61
N PRO A 134 8.87 1.52 -0.93
CA PRO A 134 7.61 1.13 -1.59
C PRO A 134 6.80 2.35 -2.08
N ILE A 135 6.82 3.44 -1.31
CA ILE A 135 6.17 4.70 -1.71
C ILE A 135 6.89 5.29 -2.94
N ALA A 136 8.22 5.37 -2.90
CA ALA A 136 9.00 5.92 -4.01
C ALA A 136 8.80 5.12 -5.31
N ASP A 137 8.82 3.78 -5.22
CA ASP A 137 8.58 2.88 -6.35
C ASP A 137 7.17 3.05 -6.92
N PHE A 138 6.16 3.14 -6.05
CA PHE A 138 4.79 3.43 -6.47
C PHE A 138 4.66 4.80 -7.15
N MET A 139 5.34 5.83 -6.65
CA MET A 139 5.31 7.18 -7.21
C MET A 139 6.04 7.30 -8.55
N ALA A 140 7.06 6.46 -8.78
CA ALA A 140 7.84 6.45 -10.02
C ALA A 140 7.22 5.60 -11.15
N ALA A 141 6.40 4.61 -10.80
CA ALA A 141 5.76 3.70 -11.75
C ALA A 141 4.74 4.41 -12.66
N GLN A 142 4.63 3.93 -13.91
CA GLN A 142 3.83 4.56 -14.96
C GLN A 142 2.81 3.62 -15.63
N ASP A 143 3.08 2.32 -15.65
CA ASP A 143 2.21 1.33 -16.30
C ASP A 143 1.62 0.38 -15.27
N PHE A 144 0.29 0.39 -15.17
CA PHE A 144 -0.49 -0.36 -14.19
C PHE A 144 -1.53 -1.23 -14.85
N GLN A 145 -1.80 -2.35 -14.21
CA GLN A 145 -2.82 -3.31 -14.58
C GLN A 145 -3.78 -3.51 -13.40
N LEU A 146 -5.06 -3.79 -13.67
CA LEU A 146 -5.98 -4.15 -12.59
C LEU A 146 -5.62 -5.53 -12.03
N LEU A 147 -5.64 -5.66 -10.70
CA LEU A 147 -5.62 -6.98 -10.07
C LEU A 147 -6.89 -7.74 -10.45
N THR A 148 -6.75 -9.04 -10.71
CA THR A 148 -7.89 -9.92 -10.97
C THR A 148 -8.89 -9.88 -9.80
N LEU A 149 -10.18 -10.04 -10.10
CA LEU A 149 -11.28 -9.99 -9.12
C LEU A 149 -11.07 -10.88 -7.87
N GLU A 150 -10.33 -11.99 -7.99
CA GLU A 150 -9.99 -12.87 -6.85
C GLU A 150 -9.05 -12.21 -5.83
N HIS A 151 -8.21 -11.25 -6.25
CA HIS A 151 -7.27 -10.51 -5.39
C HIS A 151 -7.77 -9.09 -5.03
N ALA A 152 -8.80 -8.59 -5.73
CA ALA A 152 -9.31 -7.22 -5.59
C ALA A 152 -10.65 -7.10 -4.82
N ASN A 153 -11.17 -8.20 -4.25
CA ASN A 153 -12.51 -8.27 -3.66
C ASN A 153 -12.64 -7.61 -2.27
N THR A 154 -12.21 -6.34 -2.16
CA THR A 154 -12.48 -5.50 -1.00
C THR A 154 -13.44 -4.39 -1.44
N PRO A 155 -14.70 -4.36 -0.96
CA PRO A 155 -15.65 -3.31 -1.30
C PRO A 155 -15.06 -1.91 -1.04
N GLY A 156 -15.13 -1.04 -2.05
CA GLY A 156 -14.61 0.33 -1.97
C GLY A 156 -13.14 0.48 -2.34
N PHE A 157 -12.48 -0.57 -2.84
CA PHE A 157 -11.09 -0.50 -3.31
C PHE A 157 -10.94 -1.04 -4.73
N TYR A 158 -9.94 -0.52 -5.44
CA TYR A 158 -9.35 -1.18 -6.60
C TYR A 158 -7.92 -1.56 -6.30
N GLY A 159 -7.59 -2.81 -6.61
CA GLY A 159 -6.21 -3.29 -6.65
C GLY A 159 -5.60 -3.01 -8.02
N ILE A 160 -4.42 -2.39 -8.04
CA ILE A 160 -3.61 -2.17 -9.25
C ILE A 160 -2.22 -2.76 -9.04
N ARG A 161 -1.58 -3.18 -10.14
CA ARG A 161 -0.25 -3.79 -10.15
C ARG A 161 0.64 -3.15 -11.19
N THR A 162 1.92 -3.00 -10.87
CA THR A 162 2.97 -2.58 -11.80
C THR A 162 4.19 -3.48 -11.65
N ASN A 163 4.88 -3.77 -12.75
CA ASN A 163 6.19 -4.43 -12.71
C ASN A 163 7.27 -3.34 -12.59
N LEU A 164 8.31 -3.61 -11.80
CA LEU A 164 9.35 -2.64 -11.53
C LEU A 164 10.65 -3.04 -12.25
N GLU A 165 11.08 -2.22 -13.20
CA GLU A 165 12.37 -2.41 -13.89
C GLU A 165 13.56 -1.99 -13.01
N ASN A 166 13.34 -1.01 -12.14
CA ASN A 166 14.31 -0.53 -11.15
C ASN A 166 13.57 -0.36 -9.83
N ILE A 167 14.24 -0.64 -8.72
CA ILE A 167 13.71 -0.42 -7.38
C ILE A 167 14.51 0.63 -6.63
N THR A 168 13.85 1.35 -5.74
CA THR A 168 14.47 2.46 -4.99
C THR A 168 15.46 1.95 -3.95
N ASN A 169 15.23 0.75 -3.40
CA ASN A 169 16.11 0.17 -2.37
C ASN A 169 17.12 -0.81 -2.99
N PRO A 170 18.40 -0.43 -3.12
CA PRO A 170 19.42 -1.27 -3.75
C PRO A 170 19.80 -2.50 -2.93
N TYR A 171 19.46 -2.56 -1.64
CA TYR A 171 19.77 -3.74 -0.81
C TYR A 171 18.99 -4.98 -1.25
N TRP A 172 17.81 -4.81 -1.86
CA TRP A 172 17.00 -5.94 -2.31
C TRP A 172 17.51 -6.57 -3.60
N GLU A 173 18.15 -5.78 -4.46
CA GLU A 173 18.72 -6.26 -5.73
C GLU A 173 19.89 -7.25 -5.52
N ILE A 174 20.40 -7.34 -4.29
CA ILE A 174 21.45 -8.31 -3.91
C ILE A 174 20.94 -9.74 -4.04
N PHE A 175 19.67 -9.99 -3.67
CA PHE A 175 19.09 -11.34 -3.60
C PHE A 175 17.96 -11.57 -4.60
N PHE A 176 17.28 -10.52 -5.04
CA PHE A 176 16.09 -10.60 -5.88
C PHE A 176 16.27 -9.77 -7.15
N SER A 177 15.61 -10.17 -8.24
CA SER A 177 15.76 -9.50 -9.54
C SER A 177 14.46 -9.32 -10.31
N ASP A 178 13.39 -10.01 -9.92
CA ASP A 178 12.06 -9.84 -10.50
C ASP A 178 11.15 -9.20 -9.47
N PHE A 179 10.79 -7.94 -9.72
CA PHE A 179 10.05 -7.11 -8.78
C PHE A 179 8.73 -6.64 -9.38
N TYR A 180 7.69 -6.64 -8.55
CA TYR A 180 6.43 -5.99 -8.85
C TYR A 180 5.82 -5.41 -7.58
N LEU A 181 4.94 -4.43 -7.78
CA LEU A 181 4.26 -3.73 -6.71
C LEU A 181 2.76 -3.77 -6.95
N GLU A 182 2.01 -4.08 -5.90
CA GLU A 182 0.56 -4.04 -5.85
C GLU A 182 0.10 -2.92 -4.91
N SER A 183 -0.92 -2.18 -5.32
CA SER A 183 -1.48 -1.06 -4.56
C SER A 183 -2.98 -1.21 -4.41
N TRP A 184 -3.50 -0.93 -3.22
CA TRP A 184 -4.93 -0.87 -2.95
C TRP A 184 -5.36 0.58 -2.80
N VAL A 185 -6.15 1.05 -3.76
CA VAL A 185 -6.63 2.42 -3.87
C VAL A 185 -8.10 2.48 -3.46
N ARG A 186 -8.42 3.26 -2.42
CA ARG A 186 -9.78 3.50 -1.96
C ARG A 186 -10.54 4.41 -2.93
N ILE A 187 -11.79 4.07 -3.25
CA ILE A 187 -12.71 4.90 -4.04
C ILE A 187 -13.86 5.40 -3.16
N PRO A 188 -14.29 6.68 -3.32
CA PRO A 188 -13.85 7.65 -4.34
C PRO A 188 -12.69 8.56 -3.91
N SER A 189 -12.05 8.36 -2.76
CA SER A 189 -11.03 9.27 -2.23
C SER A 189 -9.67 9.20 -2.91
N TYR A 190 -9.41 8.13 -3.68
CA TYR A 190 -8.12 7.79 -4.28
C TYR A 190 -6.97 7.66 -3.26
N GLN A 191 -7.27 7.39 -2.00
CA GLN A 191 -6.24 7.15 -0.99
C GLN A 191 -5.61 5.77 -1.20
N VAL A 192 -4.28 5.71 -1.17
CA VAL A 192 -3.53 4.45 -1.11
C VAL A 192 -3.56 3.97 0.33
N GLU A 193 -4.11 2.79 0.60
CA GLU A 193 -4.12 2.21 1.95
C GLU A 193 -3.12 1.08 2.13
N ARG A 194 -2.65 0.51 1.03
CA ARG A 194 -1.67 -0.57 1.06
C ARG A 194 -0.81 -0.55 -0.19
N LEU A 195 0.47 -0.77 0.02
CA LEU A 195 1.46 -1.12 -0.99
C LEU A 195 2.07 -2.47 -0.61
N MET A 196 2.12 -3.40 -1.55
CA MET A 196 2.84 -4.66 -1.40
C MET A 196 3.90 -4.76 -2.48
N LEU A 197 5.17 -4.72 -2.08
CA LEU A 197 6.30 -4.93 -2.98
C LEU A 197 6.78 -6.37 -2.84
N PHE A 198 6.88 -7.04 -3.99
CA PHE A 198 7.31 -8.41 -4.10
C PHE A 198 8.62 -8.47 -4.87
N GLY A 199 9.52 -9.32 -4.42
CA GLY A 199 10.75 -9.66 -5.13
C GLY A 199 10.92 -11.16 -5.21
N SER A 200 11.45 -11.66 -6.32
CA SER A 200 11.84 -13.05 -6.45
C SER A 200 13.15 -13.21 -7.21
N ASN A 201 13.79 -14.37 -7.06
CA ASN A 201 14.98 -14.73 -7.83
C ASN A 201 14.67 -15.92 -8.76
N PRO A 202 14.42 -15.68 -10.06
CA PRO A 202 14.10 -16.75 -11.01
C PRO A 202 15.29 -17.68 -11.28
N ASN A 203 16.51 -17.28 -10.92
CA ASN A 203 17.72 -18.06 -11.14
C ASN A 203 18.04 -19.04 -10.00
N ASN A 204 17.30 -19.03 -8.89
CA ASN A 204 17.47 -20.02 -7.84
C ASN A 204 16.82 -21.35 -8.28
N ILE A 205 17.64 -22.29 -8.78
CA ILE A 205 17.25 -23.62 -9.24
C ILE A 205 17.20 -24.55 -8.02
N GLY A 206 16.10 -24.50 -7.28
CA GLY A 206 15.81 -25.32 -6.10
C GLY A 206 14.30 -25.35 -5.79
N ASN A 207 13.89 -26.17 -4.80
CA ASN A 207 12.49 -26.20 -4.37
C ASN A 207 12.09 -25.00 -3.50
N ASP A 208 13.08 -24.27 -2.97
CA ASP A 208 12.89 -23.08 -2.15
C ASP A 208 13.17 -21.84 -2.99
N LYS A 209 12.11 -21.21 -3.51
CA LYS A 209 12.24 -19.98 -4.28
C LYS A 209 12.48 -18.81 -3.33
N ASP A 210 13.59 -18.11 -3.51
CA ASP A 210 13.85 -16.90 -2.74
C ASP A 210 12.76 -15.87 -3.02
N MET A 211 12.18 -15.32 -1.96
CA MET A 211 11.10 -14.34 -2.03
C MET A 211 11.34 -13.19 -1.05
N LEU A 212 10.98 -11.99 -1.51
CA LEU A 212 10.82 -10.79 -0.70
C LEU A 212 9.34 -10.41 -0.71
N LEU A 213 8.82 -10.08 0.46
CA LEU A 213 7.52 -9.47 0.63
C LEU A 213 7.66 -8.27 1.56
N ILE A 214 7.29 -7.11 1.06
CA ILE A 214 7.18 -5.88 1.84
C ILE A 214 5.73 -5.44 1.80
N GLU A 215 5.09 -5.37 2.96
CA GLU A 215 3.75 -4.81 3.11
C GLU A 215 3.84 -3.49 3.85
N LEU A 216 3.40 -2.41 3.21
CA LEU A 216 3.24 -1.09 3.82
C LEU A 216 1.77 -0.73 3.80
N THR A 217 1.16 -0.59 4.98
CA THR A 217 -0.21 -0.07 5.12
C THR A 217 -0.17 1.39 5.55
N LEU A 218 -1.11 2.17 5.02
CA LEU A 218 -1.28 3.59 5.33
C LEU A 218 -2.69 3.79 5.91
N SER A 219 -2.79 4.61 6.95
CA SER A 219 -4.05 4.91 7.63
C SER A 219 -4.09 6.34 8.13
N ASP A 220 -5.26 6.77 8.62
CA ASP A 220 -5.47 8.09 9.24
C ASP A 220 -4.99 9.26 8.37
N HIS A 221 -5.19 9.14 7.05
CA HIS A 221 -4.83 10.17 6.09
C HIS A 221 -5.48 11.52 6.43
N ASP A 222 -4.68 12.58 6.34
CA ASP A 222 -5.08 13.97 6.56
C ASP A 222 -5.70 14.22 7.96
N GLN A 223 -5.49 13.32 8.92
CA GLN A 223 -5.88 13.54 10.31
C GLN A 223 -4.83 14.39 11.04
N PRO A 224 -5.22 15.23 12.02
CA PRO A 224 -4.26 15.93 12.86
C PRO A 224 -3.35 14.94 13.61
N ILE A 225 -2.03 15.05 13.38
CA ILE A 225 -1.00 14.28 14.06
C ILE A 225 -0.03 15.28 14.70
N GLU A 226 0.44 14.99 15.91
CA GLU A 226 1.47 15.76 16.59
C GLU A 226 2.66 14.84 16.90
N ILE A 227 3.81 15.13 16.29
CA ILE A 227 5.05 14.38 16.50
C ILE A 227 5.95 15.17 17.46
N ILE A 228 6.07 14.70 18.70
CA ILE A 228 6.84 15.35 19.76
C ILE A 228 8.09 14.53 20.05
N ALA A 229 9.26 15.15 19.85
CA ALA A 229 10.54 14.55 20.22
C ALA A 229 10.76 14.52 21.75
N PRO A 230 11.61 13.59 22.23
CA PRO A 230 12.01 13.53 23.63
C PRO A 230 12.75 14.80 24.08
N THR A 231 12.50 15.22 25.33
CA THR A 231 13.00 16.50 25.88
C THR A 231 14.45 16.48 26.34
N ARG A 232 15.05 15.30 26.54
CA ARG A 232 16.44 15.15 26.97
C ARG A 232 17.26 14.49 25.86
N LEU A 233 18.05 15.29 25.15
CA LEU A 233 18.96 14.84 24.09
C LEU A 233 20.40 14.89 24.61
N LEU A 234 21.19 13.87 24.30
CA LEU A 234 22.65 13.94 24.39
C LEU A 234 23.20 14.29 23.00
N ASN A 235 24.10 15.27 22.97
CA ASN A 235 24.84 15.64 21.76
C ASN A 235 26.02 14.71 21.54
#